data_AF-A0A8H4BFB0-F1
#
_entry.id   AF-A0A8H4BFB0-F1
#
_cell.length_a   1.000
_cell.length_b   1.000
_cell.length_c   1.000
_cell.angle_alpha   90.00
_cell.angle_beta   90.00
_cell.angle_gamma   90.00
#
_symmetry.space_group_name_H-M   'P 1'
#
loop_
_entity.id
_entity.type
_entity.pdbx_description
1 polymer ?
#
loop_
_entity_poly.entity_id
_entity_poly.type
_entity_poly.pdbx_seq_one_letter_code
_entity_poly.pdbx_strand_id
1 'polypeptide(L)'
;MADVNWFYIKHLSTSKAIAACPCQDDVANGNDMPLMRSQVIVTKPTYSDNELWCWDGQQLRNKSTGLVLDIRKGRIRFMEDTEICLYYKKSMEDSQNQLWAVQTESQPAEHPLVRRRSSQKTPIGSVIYSVTNSDWVLDVCPEGQKLILFPYNQDVNDQQRWLFIPEKDSILTEEPTSLFDNKMADTSTYEAYYSTPVSHSSCSSSSTSSSSYSIDSTGFAHGLTPAKRCSSQSSLPTSGRKSS
;
A
#
# COMPACT_ATOMS: atom_id res chain seq x y z
N MET A 1 -28.02 15.29 15.51
CA MET A 1 -26.87 14.36 15.35
C MET A 1 -25.70 15.22 14.94
N ALA A 2 -24.53 15.10 15.57
CA ALA A 2 -23.37 15.88 15.15
C ALA A 2 -22.97 15.45 13.72
N ASP A 3 -22.69 16.40 12.85
CA ASP A 3 -22.23 16.12 11.49
C ASP A 3 -20.89 15.38 11.55
N VAL A 4 -20.90 14.13 11.10
CA VAL A 4 -19.68 13.31 11.01
C VAL A 4 -18.90 13.79 9.79
N ASN A 5 -17.66 14.23 10.01
CA ASN A 5 -16.78 14.69 8.93
C ASN A 5 -16.21 13.48 8.18
N TRP A 6 -16.92 13.04 7.14
CA TRP A 6 -16.45 12.01 6.21
C TRP A 6 -15.46 12.57 5.18
N PHE A 7 -14.48 11.76 4.82
CA PHE A 7 -13.45 12.10 3.85
C PHE A 7 -12.94 10.87 3.09
N TYR A 8 -12.41 11.10 1.90
CA TYR A 8 -11.62 10.14 1.13
C TYR A 8 -10.15 10.24 1.54
N ILE A 9 -9.45 9.11 1.56
CA ILE A 9 -8.01 9.03 1.79
C ILE A 9 -7.33 8.70 0.46
N LYS A 10 -6.79 9.70 -0.21
CA LYS A 10 -6.19 9.59 -1.55
C LYS A 10 -4.68 9.54 -1.46
N HIS A 11 -4.08 8.56 -2.10
CA HIS A 11 -2.63 8.42 -2.24
C HIS A 11 -2.07 9.53 -3.13
N LEU A 12 -1.07 10.27 -2.63
CA LEU A 12 -0.57 11.48 -3.28
C LEU A 12 0.05 11.19 -4.65
N SER A 13 0.92 10.18 -4.75
CA SER A 13 1.63 9.88 -6.00
C SER A 13 0.80 9.18 -7.08
N THR A 14 -0.15 8.30 -6.70
CA THR A 14 -0.93 7.51 -7.68
C THR A 14 -2.35 7.97 -7.87
N SER A 15 -2.82 8.93 -7.06
CA SER A 15 -4.20 9.40 -7.06
C SER A 15 -5.26 8.31 -6.79
N LYS A 16 -4.86 7.14 -6.29
CA LYS A 16 -5.75 6.06 -5.86
C LYS A 16 -6.31 6.33 -4.46
N ALA A 17 -7.49 5.80 -4.14
CA ALA A 17 -8.11 5.96 -2.82
C ALA A 17 -8.08 4.64 -2.03
N ILE A 18 -8.02 4.77 -0.70
CA ILE A 18 -8.22 3.64 0.21
C ILE A 18 -9.71 3.28 0.24
N ALA A 19 -10.03 2.03 -0.07
CA ALA A 19 -11.38 1.51 -0.13
C ALA A 19 -11.52 0.25 0.74
N ALA A 20 -12.69 0.12 1.37
CA ALA A 20 -13.16 -1.15 1.92
C ALA A 20 -13.54 -2.08 0.77
N CYS A 21 -12.91 -3.24 0.68
CA CYS A 21 -13.31 -4.29 -0.24
C CYS A 21 -14.25 -5.25 0.51
N PRO A 22 -15.54 -5.35 0.15
CA PRO A 22 -16.42 -6.33 0.77
C PRO A 22 -15.80 -7.72 0.62
N CYS A 23 -15.81 -8.50 1.71
CA CYS A 23 -15.32 -9.87 1.69
C CYS A 23 -16.14 -10.62 0.64
N GLN A 24 -15.49 -11.08 -0.43
CA GLN A 24 -16.12 -12.02 -1.34
C GLN A 24 -16.20 -13.34 -0.57
N ASP A 25 -17.42 -13.84 -0.34
CA ASP A 25 -17.63 -15.13 0.32
C ASP A 25 -16.95 -16.21 -0.54
N ASP A 26 -15.77 -16.66 -0.13
CA ASP A 26 -15.22 -17.93 -0.59
C ASP A 26 -16.06 -19.05 0.04
N VAL A 27 -17.23 -19.29 -0.56
CA VAL A 27 -18.08 -20.47 -0.32
C VAL A 27 -17.40 -21.68 -0.97
N ALA A 28 -16.21 -22.03 -0.50
CA ALA A 28 -15.47 -23.19 -0.95
C ALA A 28 -14.46 -23.63 0.11
N ASN A 29 -14.96 -24.11 1.25
CA ASN A 29 -14.49 -25.30 1.98
C ASN A 29 -14.90 -25.21 3.45
N GLY A 30 -15.72 -26.16 3.87
CA GLY A 30 -16.36 -26.17 5.18
C GLY A 30 -15.39 -26.24 6.36
N ASN A 31 -15.90 -25.74 7.49
CA ASN A 31 -15.46 -25.92 8.88
C ASN A 31 -14.45 -24.96 9.51
N ASP A 32 -14.03 -23.88 8.85
CA ASP A 32 -13.49 -22.73 9.57
C ASP A 32 -14.53 -21.61 9.61
N MET A 33 -14.81 -21.10 10.82
CA MET A 33 -15.60 -19.88 11.03
C MET A 33 -15.20 -18.85 9.96
N PRO A 34 -16.15 -18.30 9.18
CA PRO A 34 -15.80 -17.33 8.16
C PRO A 34 -15.08 -16.19 8.88
N LEU A 35 -13.79 -16.02 8.62
CA LEU A 35 -13.08 -14.81 8.99
C LEU A 35 -13.70 -13.68 8.15
N MET A 36 -14.89 -13.22 8.54
CA MET A 36 -15.57 -12.06 7.97
C MET A 36 -14.72 -10.83 8.25
N ARG A 37 -13.62 -10.68 7.52
CA ARG A 37 -12.71 -9.55 7.60
C ARG A 37 -12.61 -8.98 6.22
N SER A 38 -13.31 -7.87 6.04
CA SER A 38 -13.24 -7.08 4.83
C SER A 38 -11.79 -6.60 4.65
N GLN A 39 -11.26 -6.78 3.43
CA GLN A 39 -9.93 -6.36 3.07
C GLN A 39 -9.91 -4.86 2.80
N VAL A 40 -8.73 -4.25 2.93
CA VAL A 40 -8.52 -2.85 2.57
C VAL A 40 -7.65 -2.79 1.33
N ILE A 41 -8.13 -2.11 0.30
CA ILE A 41 -7.45 -1.99 -0.98
C ILE A 41 -7.23 -0.53 -1.35
N VAL A 42 -6.29 -0.30 -2.26
CA VAL A 42 -5.95 1.00 -2.83
C VAL A 42 -6.25 0.96 -4.32
N THR A 43 -7.37 1.56 -4.70
CA THR A 43 -7.94 1.44 -6.05
C THR A 43 -8.23 2.81 -6.68
N LYS A 44 -8.56 2.84 -7.96
CA LYS A 44 -9.01 4.07 -8.62
C LYS A 44 -10.26 4.59 -7.89
N PRO A 45 -10.32 5.88 -7.49
CA PRO A 45 -11.47 6.40 -6.76
C PRO A 45 -12.76 6.21 -7.56
N THR A 46 -13.78 5.67 -6.90
CA THR A 46 -15.16 5.53 -7.39
C THR A 46 -16.10 6.50 -6.67
N TYR A 47 -15.63 7.18 -5.63
CA TYR A 47 -16.38 8.10 -4.79
C TYR A 47 -17.65 7.47 -4.20
N SER A 48 -17.52 6.21 -3.79
CA SER A 48 -18.58 5.44 -3.13
C SER A 48 -18.40 5.42 -1.62
N ASP A 49 -19.44 5.02 -0.88
CA ASP A 49 -19.39 4.90 0.59
C ASP A 49 -18.31 3.91 1.08
N ASN A 50 -17.84 2.99 0.23
CA ASN A 50 -16.72 2.10 0.54
C ASN A 50 -15.38 2.84 0.67
N GLU A 51 -15.26 4.03 0.10
CA GLU A 51 -14.05 4.85 0.10
C GLU A 51 -14.12 5.99 1.12
N LEU A 52 -15.25 6.13 1.81
CA LEU A 52 -15.45 7.16 2.83
C LEU A 52 -15.04 6.68 4.21
N TRP A 53 -14.23 7.52 4.85
CA TRP A 53 -13.67 7.28 6.17
C TRP A 53 -13.97 8.45 7.09
N CYS A 54 -14.04 8.19 8.38
CA CYS A 54 -14.08 9.23 9.39
C CYS A 54 -13.19 8.86 10.58
N TRP A 55 -12.68 9.87 11.27
CA TRP A 55 -12.08 9.70 12.58
C TRP A 55 -13.17 9.47 13.64
N ASP A 56 -13.09 8.35 14.34
CA ASP A 56 -13.90 8.04 15.52
C ASP A 56 -12.95 7.93 16.73
N GLY A 57 -12.57 9.10 17.25
CA GLY A 57 -11.43 9.23 18.15
C GLY A 57 -10.11 9.00 17.40
N GLN A 58 -9.30 8.06 17.87
CA GLN A 58 -8.05 7.63 17.22
C GLN A 58 -8.25 6.43 16.28
N GLN A 59 -9.49 6.05 15.98
CA GLN A 59 -9.80 4.93 15.09
C GLN A 59 -10.31 5.46 13.74
N LEU A 60 -9.87 4.85 12.64
CA LEU A 60 -10.38 5.13 11.30
C LEU A 60 -11.55 4.21 11.00
N ARG A 61 -12.77 4.76 10.92
CA ARG A 61 -13.99 4.02 10.64
C ARG A 61 -14.43 4.22 9.19
N ASN A 62 -14.80 3.13 8.53
CA ASN A 62 -15.33 3.16 7.17
C ASN A 62 -16.87 3.34 7.17
N LYS A 63 -17.39 4.10 6.20
CA LYS A 63 -18.83 4.46 6.14
C LYS A 63 -19.73 3.28 5.77
N SER A 64 -19.37 2.51 4.74
CA SER A 64 -20.23 1.43 4.25
C SER A 64 -20.28 0.22 5.18
N THR A 65 -19.15 -0.12 5.80
CA THR A 65 -19.05 -1.32 6.66
C THR A 65 -19.27 -1.01 8.14
N GLY A 66 -19.07 0.23 8.58
CA GLY A 66 -19.05 0.60 10.00
C GLY A 66 -17.88 0.01 10.79
N LEU A 67 -16.97 -0.73 10.13
CA LEU A 67 -15.79 -1.34 10.72
C LEU A 67 -14.64 -0.34 10.80
N VAL A 68 -13.65 -0.64 11.63
CA VAL A 68 -12.45 0.18 11.82
C VAL A 68 -11.20 -0.47 11.22
N LEU A 69 -10.25 0.36 10.81
CA LEU A 69 -8.95 -0.07 10.31
C LEU A 69 -8.14 -0.74 11.43
N ASP A 70 -7.67 -1.96 11.18
CA ASP A 70 -7.04 -2.83 12.18
C ASP A 70 -5.77 -3.50 11.62
N ILE A 71 -4.70 -3.53 12.42
CA ILE A 71 -3.49 -4.32 12.16
C ILE A 71 -3.75 -5.77 12.62
N ARG A 72 -3.86 -6.69 11.66
CA ARG A 72 -4.23 -8.09 11.92
C ARG A 72 -3.27 -8.74 12.92
N LYS A 73 -3.83 -9.51 13.86
CA LYS A 73 -3.11 -10.20 14.96
C LYS A 73 -2.42 -9.24 15.95
N GLY A 74 -2.63 -7.93 15.84
CA GLY A 74 -2.21 -6.93 16.83
C GLY A 74 -0.70 -6.74 16.99
N ARG A 75 0.11 -7.35 16.13
CA ARG A 75 1.57 -7.24 16.19
C ARG A 75 2.10 -6.94 14.80
N ILE A 76 2.91 -5.90 14.70
CA ILE A 76 3.72 -5.61 13.52
C ILE A 76 4.75 -6.75 13.39
N ARG A 77 4.67 -7.48 12.28
CA ARG A 77 5.59 -8.55 11.88
C ARG A 77 6.50 -8.01 10.77
N PHE A 78 7.33 -8.88 10.18
CA PHE A 78 7.97 -8.56 8.91
C PHE A 78 6.91 -8.08 7.91
N MET A 79 7.27 -7.14 7.03
CA MET A 79 6.34 -6.33 6.22
C MET A 79 5.33 -7.18 5.43
N GLU A 80 5.74 -8.33 4.92
CA GLU A 80 4.91 -9.24 4.13
C GLU A 80 3.80 -9.91 4.96
N ASP A 81 4.01 -10.08 6.27
CA ASP A 81 3.10 -10.74 7.21
C ASP A 81 2.17 -9.76 7.94
N THR A 82 2.45 -8.45 7.87
CA THR A 82 1.62 -7.43 8.52
C THR A 82 0.46 -7.09 7.60
N GLU A 83 -0.71 -7.61 7.93
CA GLU A 83 -1.92 -7.38 7.15
C GLU A 83 -2.77 -6.27 7.76
N ILE A 84 -3.20 -5.34 6.91
CA ILE A 84 -4.19 -4.32 7.26
C ILE A 84 -5.57 -4.83 6.84
N CYS A 85 -6.54 -4.75 7.75
CA CYS A 85 -7.89 -5.23 7.51
C CYS A 85 -8.92 -4.33 8.19
N LEU A 86 -10.20 -4.63 7.97
CA LEU A 86 -11.31 -4.06 8.71
C LEU A 86 -11.80 -5.01 9.80
N TYR A 87 -12.04 -4.48 10.99
CA TYR A 87 -12.54 -5.24 12.13
C TYR A 87 -13.52 -4.45 13.00
N TYR A 88 -14.23 -5.14 13.88
CA TYR A 88 -15.08 -4.49 14.86
C TYR A 88 -14.26 -3.58 15.78
N LYS A 89 -14.84 -2.43 16.10
CA LYS A 89 -14.28 -1.47 17.05
C LYS A 89 -14.10 -2.13 18.41
N LYS A 90 -12.86 -2.14 18.91
CA LYS A 90 -12.52 -2.61 20.26
C LYS A 90 -12.62 -1.45 21.26
N SER A 91 -12.72 -1.80 22.54
CA SER A 91 -12.56 -0.85 23.65
C SER A 91 -11.15 -0.25 23.63
N MET A 92 -10.98 0.95 24.19
CA MET A 92 -9.68 1.66 24.18
C MET A 92 -8.53 0.85 24.81
N GLU A 93 -8.84 -0.05 25.74
CA GLU A 93 -7.86 -0.90 26.43
C GLU A 93 -7.27 -1.98 25.50
N ASP A 94 -8.11 -2.53 24.60
CA ASP A 94 -7.73 -3.61 23.68
C ASP A 94 -7.49 -3.14 22.24
N SER A 95 -7.76 -1.87 21.95
CA SER A 95 -7.76 -1.32 20.59
C SER A 95 -6.41 -0.81 20.14
N GLN A 96 -5.31 -1.17 20.80
CA GLN A 96 -3.95 -0.71 20.47
C GLN A 96 -3.62 -0.85 18.98
N ASN A 97 -4.06 -1.94 18.35
CA ASN A 97 -3.86 -2.23 16.92
C ASN A 97 -4.88 -1.55 15.98
N GLN A 98 -5.74 -0.69 16.51
CA GLN A 98 -6.74 0.12 15.78
C GLN A 98 -6.52 1.61 16.00
N LEU A 99 -5.45 2.00 16.72
CA LEU A 99 -5.13 3.40 16.99
C LEU A 99 -4.21 3.95 15.89
N TRP A 100 -4.70 4.97 15.21
CA TRP A 100 -4.04 5.64 14.12
C TRP A 100 -3.94 7.14 14.41
N ALA A 101 -2.90 7.77 13.88
CA ALA A 101 -2.72 9.20 13.95
C ALA A 101 -2.14 9.73 12.63
N VAL A 102 -2.19 11.05 12.49
CA VAL A 102 -1.81 11.74 11.26
C VAL A 102 -0.75 12.77 11.56
N GLN A 103 0.30 12.78 10.74
CA GLN A 103 1.30 13.83 10.73
C GLN A 103 1.24 14.56 9.39
N THR A 104 0.81 15.83 9.42
CA THR A 104 0.81 16.67 8.21
C THR A 104 2.21 17.23 7.96
N GLU A 105 2.73 16.95 6.77
CA GLU A 105 4.01 17.47 6.32
C GLU A 105 3.82 18.75 5.52
N SER A 106 4.77 19.68 5.65
CA SER A 106 4.70 20.98 5.01
C SER A 106 6.07 21.41 4.50
N GLN A 107 6.13 21.90 3.26
CA GLN A 107 7.35 22.48 2.68
C GLN A 107 7.33 24.01 2.79
N PRO A 108 8.51 24.66 2.83
CA PRO A 108 8.58 26.10 2.68
C PRO A 108 7.94 26.53 1.36
N ALA A 109 7.06 27.52 1.38
CA ALA A 109 6.51 28.07 0.15
C ALA A 109 7.64 28.73 -0.66
N GLU A 110 7.99 28.14 -1.80
CA GLU A 110 8.92 28.75 -2.76
C GLU A 110 8.22 29.93 -3.43
N HIS A 111 8.55 31.15 -3.01
CA HIS A 111 8.08 32.34 -3.70
C HIS A 111 9.16 32.77 -4.71
N PRO A 112 8.97 32.59 -6.03
CA PRO A 112 10.01 32.76 -7.04
C PRO A 112 10.61 34.18 -7.13
N LEU A 113 9.96 35.18 -6.51
CA LEU A 113 10.36 36.59 -6.59
C LEU A 113 10.74 37.23 -5.25
N VAL A 114 10.66 36.52 -4.11
CA VAL A 114 10.90 37.12 -2.79
C VAL A 114 12.01 36.38 -2.07
N ARG A 115 13.21 36.98 -2.05
CA ARG A 115 14.41 36.49 -1.35
C ARG A 115 14.25 36.45 0.18
N ARG A 116 13.12 36.91 0.72
CA ARG A 116 12.75 36.73 2.12
C ARG A 116 12.06 35.37 2.25
N ARG A 117 12.62 34.49 3.08
CA ARG A 117 11.97 33.26 3.51
C ARG A 117 10.57 33.61 4.00
N SER A 118 9.56 33.32 3.19
CA SER A 118 8.19 33.42 3.68
C SER A 118 8.07 32.37 4.79
N SER A 119 7.50 32.74 5.93
CA SER A 119 7.20 31.78 7.00
C SER A 119 6.01 30.87 6.64
N GLN A 120 5.42 31.05 5.45
CA GLN A 120 4.33 30.24 4.97
C GLN A 120 4.86 28.87 4.55
N LYS A 121 4.25 27.83 5.12
CA LYS A 121 4.49 26.46 4.72
C LYS A 121 3.27 25.94 3.98
N THR A 122 3.48 25.31 2.84
CA THR A 122 2.41 24.65 2.08
C THR A 122 2.35 23.18 2.49
N PRO A 123 1.15 22.65 2.82
CA PRO A 123 1.01 21.23 3.13
C PRO A 123 1.30 20.41 1.87
N ILE A 124 2.16 19.41 1.99
CA ILE A 124 2.51 18.51 0.88
C ILE A 124 1.58 17.29 0.89
N GLY A 125 1.18 16.87 2.08
CA GLY A 125 0.40 15.68 2.31
C GLY A 125 0.48 15.31 3.78
N SER A 126 -0.08 14.17 4.12
CA SER A 126 -0.06 13.67 5.49
C SER A 126 0.33 12.20 5.52
N VAL A 127 1.06 11.83 6.56
CA VAL A 127 1.46 10.46 6.84
C VAL A 127 0.50 9.89 7.88
N ILE A 128 0.03 8.67 7.67
CA ILE A 128 -0.83 7.97 8.63
C ILE A 128 0.02 6.91 9.31
N TYR A 129 0.14 6.98 10.63
CA TYR A 129 0.99 6.09 11.41
C TYR A 129 0.22 5.36 12.51
N SER A 130 0.75 4.20 12.91
CA SER A 130 0.22 3.47 14.06
C SER A 130 0.61 4.18 15.35
N VAL A 131 -0.36 4.47 16.22
CA VAL A 131 -0.06 5.15 17.51
C VAL A 131 0.83 4.28 18.41
N THR A 132 0.75 2.96 18.28
CA THR A 132 1.59 2.03 19.05
C THR A 132 3.03 1.97 18.54
N ASN A 133 3.27 2.38 17.29
CA ASN A 133 4.59 2.41 16.69
C ASN A 133 4.63 3.49 15.59
N SER A 134 5.06 4.69 15.98
CA SER A 134 5.11 5.87 15.10
C SER A 134 6.09 5.75 13.95
N ASP A 135 7.03 4.82 14.02
CA ASP A 135 8.00 4.58 12.95
C ASP A 135 7.38 3.81 11.79
N TRP A 136 6.15 3.32 11.93
CA TRP A 136 5.46 2.50 10.94
C TRP A 136 4.21 3.20 10.41
N VAL A 137 4.18 3.38 9.09
CA VAL A 137 3.21 4.20 8.38
C VAL A 137 2.46 3.38 7.34
N LEU A 138 1.26 3.86 6.98
CA LEU A 138 0.50 3.29 5.87
C LEU A 138 1.18 3.61 4.54
N ASP A 139 1.39 2.56 3.75
CA ASP A 139 2.03 2.61 2.44
C ASP A 139 1.29 1.69 1.46
N VAL A 140 1.58 1.84 0.17
CA VAL A 140 1.01 1.02 -0.90
C VAL A 140 2.04 -0.02 -1.32
N CYS A 141 1.62 -1.30 -1.32
CA CYS A 141 2.45 -2.39 -1.81
C CYS A 141 2.90 -2.12 -3.26
N PRO A 142 4.20 -2.21 -3.60
CA PRO A 142 4.70 -1.98 -4.96
C PRO A 142 4.05 -2.90 -6.00
N GLU A 143 3.76 -4.15 -5.62
CA GLU A 143 3.08 -5.16 -6.46
C GLU A 143 1.59 -4.85 -6.68
N GLY A 144 1.05 -3.85 -5.97
CA GLY A 144 -0.22 -3.21 -6.27
C GLY A 144 -1.37 -3.53 -5.32
N GLN A 145 -2.29 -2.56 -5.25
CA GLN A 145 -3.61 -2.52 -4.58
C GLN A 145 -3.69 -2.86 -3.08
N LYS A 146 -2.70 -3.52 -2.48
CA LYS A 146 -2.71 -3.84 -1.05
C LYS A 146 -2.18 -2.66 -0.24
N LEU A 147 -2.91 -2.31 0.83
CA LEU A 147 -2.43 -1.39 1.85
C LEU A 147 -1.54 -2.15 2.84
N ILE A 148 -0.34 -1.62 3.11
CA ILE A 148 0.65 -2.24 3.99
C ILE A 148 1.10 -1.27 5.07
N LEU A 149 1.81 -1.80 6.06
CA LEU A 149 2.55 -1.01 7.05
C LEU A 149 4.04 -1.10 6.73
N PHE A 150 4.69 0.04 6.55
CA PHE A 150 6.11 0.11 6.20
C PHE A 150 6.83 1.13 7.09
N PRO A 151 8.13 0.96 7.39
CA PRO A 151 8.91 1.98 8.08
C PRO A 151 8.82 3.33 7.37
N TYR A 152 8.64 4.38 8.15
CA TYR A 152 8.60 5.75 7.65
C TYR A 152 9.93 6.10 6.97
N ASN A 153 9.84 6.56 5.73
CA ASN A 153 11.00 6.94 4.94
C ASN A 153 10.80 8.35 4.40
N GLN A 154 11.51 9.31 5.00
CA GLN A 154 11.43 10.72 4.64
C GLN A 154 12.10 11.05 3.29
N ASP A 155 13.01 10.17 2.83
CA ASP A 155 13.75 10.35 1.57
C ASP A 155 12.99 9.78 0.37
N VAL A 156 12.04 8.87 0.61
CA VAL A 156 11.20 8.30 -0.43
C VAL A 156 10.07 9.28 -0.74
N ASN A 157 9.78 9.35 -2.04
CA ASN A 157 8.82 10.24 -2.69
C ASN A 157 7.41 10.15 -2.07
N ASP A 158 6.44 10.85 -2.67
CA ASP A 158 5.01 10.93 -2.31
C ASP A 158 4.22 9.58 -2.19
N GLN A 159 4.89 8.45 -1.95
CA GLN A 159 4.38 7.10 -1.72
C GLN A 159 3.80 6.89 -0.31
N GLN A 160 4.37 7.53 0.72
CA GLN A 160 3.84 7.41 2.09
C GLN A 160 2.91 8.56 2.47
N ARG A 161 2.51 9.36 1.47
CA ARG A 161 1.73 10.58 1.65
C ARG A 161 0.31 10.39 1.16
N TRP A 162 -0.61 10.88 1.99
CA TRP A 162 -2.04 10.80 1.80
C TRP A 162 -2.66 12.19 1.83
N LEU A 163 -3.69 12.37 1.01
CA LEU A 163 -4.55 13.54 0.97
C LEU A 163 -5.91 13.16 1.54
N PHE A 164 -6.39 13.99 2.47
CA PHE A 164 -7.73 13.87 3.02
C PHE A 164 -8.65 14.82 2.25
N ILE A 165 -9.57 14.26 1.48
CA ILE A 165 -10.53 15.03 0.67
C ILE A 165 -11.89 14.94 1.34
N PRO A 166 -12.43 16.03 1.92
CA PRO A 166 -13.76 16.00 2.53
C PRO A 166 -14.83 15.52 1.54
N GLU A 167 -15.83 14.76 2.01
CA GLU A 167 -16.91 14.22 1.17
C GLU A 167 -17.60 15.32 0.34
N LYS A 168 -17.83 16.49 0.94
CA LYS A 168 -18.42 17.66 0.29
C LYS A 168 -17.59 18.26 -0.86
N ASP A 169 -16.28 18.01 -0.88
CA ASP A 169 -15.35 18.58 -1.86
C ASP A 169 -15.09 17.62 -3.03
N SER A 170 -15.59 16.38 -2.99
CA SER A 170 -15.30 15.37 -4.02
C SER A 170 -15.90 15.70 -5.39
N ILE A 171 -17.02 16.43 -5.43
CA ILE A 171 -17.71 16.84 -6.66
C ILE A 171 -16.84 17.81 -7.49
N LEU A 172 -15.88 18.49 -6.87
CA LEU A 172 -15.02 19.47 -7.53
C LEU A 172 -13.75 18.87 -8.14
N THR A 173 -13.50 17.57 -7.94
CA THR A 173 -12.26 16.91 -8.37
C THR A 173 -12.45 16.02 -9.61
N GLU A 174 -13.62 16.04 -10.25
CA GLU A 174 -13.74 15.50 -11.61
C GLU A 174 -12.97 16.41 -12.57
N GLU A 175 -11.77 15.98 -12.94
CA GLU A 175 -11.04 16.51 -14.08
C GLU A 175 -12.00 16.63 -15.28
N PRO A 176 -12.10 17.81 -15.93
CA PRO A 176 -12.97 18.00 -17.08
C PRO A 176 -12.47 17.12 -18.22
N THR A 177 -13.06 15.93 -18.34
CA THR A 177 -12.77 15.02 -19.42
C THR A 177 -13.48 15.54 -20.66
N SER A 178 -12.70 15.81 -21.71
CA SER A 178 -13.10 16.06 -23.11
C SER A 178 -13.64 17.46 -23.48
N LEU A 179 -12.72 18.33 -23.91
CA LEU A 179 -12.99 19.46 -24.82
C LEU A 179 -11.90 19.59 -25.90
N PHE A 180 -11.38 18.44 -26.36
CA PHE A 180 -10.57 18.35 -27.59
C PHE A 180 -11.18 17.30 -28.53
N ASP A 181 -12.48 17.45 -28.79
CA ASP A 181 -13.03 17.09 -30.09
C ASP A 181 -12.67 18.22 -31.06
N ASN A 182 -11.60 18.03 -31.84
CA ASN A 182 -11.44 18.74 -33.10
C ASN A 182 -11.06 17.74 -34.17
N LYS A 183 -12.12 17.15 -34.73
CA LYS A 183 -12.16 16.61 -36.07
C LYS A 183 -12.03 17.79 -37.04
N MET A 184 -10.91 17.90 -37.75
CA MET A 184 -10.88 18.61 -39.02
C MET A 184 -10.23 17.72 -40.07
N ALA A 185 -11.06 17.37 -41.05
CA ALA A 185 -10.69 16.59 -42.21
C ALA A 185 -9.99 17.45 -43.26
N ASP A 186 -9.07 16.78 -43.94
CA ASP A 186 -8.73 16.86 -45.35
C ASP A 186 -7.97 18.04 -45.97
N THR A 187 -6.89 17.60 -46.63
CA THR A 187 -6.38 17.92 -47.97
C THR A 187 -5.27 18.96 -48.17
N SER A 188 -4.31 18.47 -48.98
CA SER A 188 -3.51 19.17 -50.00
C SER A 188 -2.26 19.92 -49.51
N THR A 189 -1.10 19.91 -50.16
CA THR A 189 -0.48 19.22 -51.31
C THR A 189 0.96 19.74 -51.30
N TYR A 190 1.99 18.89 -51.23
CA TYR A 190 3.31 19.19 -51.80
C TYR A 190 4.12 17.91 -51.95
N GLU A 191 4.14 17.36 -53.16
CA GLU A 191 5.14 16.38 -53.58
C GLU A 191 6.49 17.09 -53.83
N ALA A 192 7.60 16.45 -53.51
CA ALA A 192 8.42 15.75 -54.50
C ALA A 192 9.93 15.67 -54.13
N TYR A 193 10.54 14.58 -54.63
CA TYR A 193 11.98 14.26 -54.74
C TYR A 193 12.65 13.73 -53.45
N TYR A 194 12.92 12.44 -53.28
CA TYR A 194 13.67 11.53 -54.16
C TYR A 194 13.28 10.03 -53.99
N SER A 195 13.20 9.31 -55.10
CA SER A 195 13.15 7.83 -55.24
C SER A 195 14.48 7.20 -54.76
N THR A 196 14.66 5.91 -54.41
CA THR A 196 14.17 4.62 -54.94
C THR A 196 14.69 3.46 -54.02
N PRO A 197 14.32 2.17 -54.25
CA PRO A 197 14.09 1.17 -53.21
C PRO A 197 15.19 0.10 -53.04
N VAL A 198 15.11 -0.68 -51.95
CA VAL A 198 15.67 -2.03 -51.87
C VAL A 198 14.64 -2.97 -51.24
N SER A 199 14.46 -4.11 -51.90
CA SER A 199 13.46 -5.13 -51.62
C SER A 199 14.02 -6.33 -50.86
N HIS A 200 13.09 -7.12 -50.30
CA HIS A 200 13.13 -8.56 -49.97
C HIS A 200 13.96 -9.02 -48.73
N SER A 201 13.27 -9.56 -47.73
CA SER A 201 13.04 -11.01 -47.65
C SER A 201 12.32 -11.38 -46.34
N SER A 202 11.49 -12.41 -46.43
CA SER A 202 10.64 -12.98 -45.39
C SER A 202 10.75 -14.49 -45.46
N CYS A 203 10.96 -15.16 -44.33
CA CYS A 203 10.69 -16.58 -44.00
C CYS A 203 11.64 -17.00 -42.85
N SER A 204 11.42 -17.97 -41.97
CA SER A 204 10.28 -18.77 -41.55
C SER A 204 10.70 -19.54 -40.28
N SER A 205 9.70 -19.93 -39.49
CA SER A 205 9.61 -21.00 -38.49
C SER A 205 10.68 -22.11 -38.44
N SER A 206 10.98 -22.60 -37.22
CA SER A 206 10.96 -24.05 -36.91
C SER A 206 10.95 -24.34 -35.40
N SER A 207 10.04 -25.22 -35.01
CA SER A 207 9.86 -25.90 -33.73
C SER A 207 10.42 -27.33 -33.77
N THR A 208 11.00 -27.82 -32.66
CA THR A 208 11.22 -29.25 -32.32
C THR A 208 11.68 -29.32 -30.84
N SER A 209 10.86 -29.73 -29.87
CA SER A 209 10.53 -31.09 -29.39
C SER A 209 11.69 -31.90 -28.75
N SER A 210 11.57 -32.07 -27.42
CA SER A 210 11.81 -33.27 -26.57
C SER A 210 13.17 -33.97 -26.53
N SER A 211 13.71 -34.18 -25.32
CA SER A 211 13.93 -35.53 -24.79
C SER A 211 14.30 -35.54 -23.30
N SER A 212 13.81 -36.58 -22.64
CA SER A 212 14.01 -36.99 -21.25
C SER A 212 15.30 -37.78 -21.06
N TYR A 213 15.95 -37.63 -19.90
CA TYR A 213 16.67 -38.72 -19.24
C TYR A 213 16.75 -38.46 -17.73
N SER A 214 16.56 -39.53 -16.96
CA SER A 214 16.85 -39.64 -15.53
C SER A 214 18.07 -40.55 -15.41
N ILE A 215 19.12 -40.14 -14.71
CA ILE A 215 20.09 -41.04 -14.08
C ILE A 215 20.49 -40.46 -12.72
N ASP A 216 20.61 -41.42 -11.82
CA ASP A 216 20.90 -41.46 -10.40
C ASP A 216 22.36 -41.06 -10.04
N SER A 217 22.50 -40.58 -8.81
CA SER A 217 23.63 -40.71 -7.87
C SER A 217 25.09 -40.38 -8.24
N THR A 218 25.72 -39.73 -7.25
CA THR A 218 27.15 -39.59 -6.92
C THR A 218 27.90 -38.38 -7.50
N GLY A 219 28.20 -37.41 -6.61
CA GLY A 219 29.08 -36.29 -6.92
C GLY A 219 29.02 -35.18 -5.87
N PHE A 220 29.29 -35.49 -4.60
CA PHE A 220 29.51 -34.45 -3.58
C PHE A 220 30.75 -33.63 -3.97
N ALA A 221 30.55 -32.34 -4.21
CA ALA A 221 31.65 -31.39 -4.34
C ALA A 221 32.36 -31.25 -2.98
N HIS A 222 33.63 -31.63 -2.96
CA HIS A 222 34.54 -31.39 -1.85
C HIS A 222 34.73 -29.89 -1.64
N GLY A 223 34.29 -29.38 -0.48
CA GLY A 223 34.69 -28.06 -0.01
C GLY A 223 33.72 -27.50 1.01
N LEU A 224 34.25 -27.23 2.21
CA LEU A 224 33.62 -26.61 3.39
C LEU A 224 32.98 -27.60 4.37
N THR A 225 33.84 -28.08 5.27
CA THR A 225 33.47 -28.75 6.52
C THR A 225 32.65 -27.82 7.43
N PRO A 226 31.58 -28.30 8.10
CA PRO A 226 30.90 -27.54 9.13
C PRO A 226 31.80 -27.40 10.37
N ALA A 227 31.89 -26.18 10.91
CA ALA A 227 32.53 -25.94 12.19
C ALA A 227 31.73 -26.61 13.33
N LYS A 228 32.29 -27.67 13.92
CA LYS A 228 31.90 -28.18 15.23
C LYS A 228 32.18 -27.08 16.27
N ARG A 229 31.14 -26.48 16.86
CA ARG A 229 31.28 -25.83 18.17
C ARG A 229 30.54 -26.66 19.21
N CYS A 230 31.33 -27.15 20.16
CA CYS A 230 30.92 -27.96 21.29
C CYS A 230 29.79 -27.31 22.07
N SER A 231 28.77 -28.12 22.31
CA SER A 231 27.97 -28.14 23.52
C SER A 231 28.87 -28.24 24.77
N SER A 232 28.61 -27.39 25.75
CA SER A 232 28.94 -27.63 27.15
C SER A 232 27.70 -27.31 27.97
N GLN A 233 27.00 -28.37 28.37
CA GLN A 233 26.09 -28.35 29.50
C GLN A 233 26.93 -28.25 30.77
N SER A 234 26.60 -27.32 31.66
CA SER A 234 26.83 -27.49 33.09
C SER A 234 25.58 -27.02 33.82
N SER A 235 24.79 -28.00 34.24
CA SER A 235 23.81 -27.90 35.32
C SER A 235 24.54 -27.80 36.66
N LEU A 236 24.03 -26.99 37.60
CA LEU A 236 23.73 -27.37 39.00
C LEU A 236 22.96 -26.22 39.71
N PRO A 237 22.20 -26.51 40.80
CA PRO A 237 21.02 -25.77 41.22
C PRO A 237 21.18 -24.90 42.49
N THR A 238 20.15 -24.09 42.67
CA THR A 238 19.62 -23.32 43.82
C THR A 238 20.08 -23.60 45.26
N SER A 239 20.33 -22.52 46.02
CA SER A 239 19.71 -22.22 47.34
C SER A 239 19.90 -20.70 47.60
N GLY A 240 18.95 -19.89 48.06
CA GLY A 240 17.90 -20.13 49.05
C GLY A 240 18.33 -19.50 50.38
N ARG A 241 18.43 -18.17 50.49
CA ARG A 241 18.74 -17.48 51.76
C ARG A 241 17.49 -16.79 52.31
N LYS A 242 16.97 -17.36 53.40
CA LYS A 242 15.89 -16.84 54.23
C LYS A 242 16.37 -15.70 55.14
N SER A 243 15.40 -14.85 55.45
CA SER A 243 15.29 -13.90 56.55
C SER A 243 15.69 -14.44 57.92
N SER A 244 16.30 -13.58 58.73
CA SER A 244 15.98 -13.33 60.15
C SER A 244 16.45 -11.91 60.48
#